data_AF-A0A850PD21-F1
#
_entry.id   AF-A0A850PD21-F1
#
_cell.length_a   1.000
_cell.length_b   1.000
_cell.length_c   1.000
_cell.angle_alpha   90.00
_cell.angle_beta   90.00
_cell.angle_gamma   90.00
#
_symmetry.space_group_name_H-M   'P 1'
#
loop_
_entity.id
_entity.type
_entity.pdbx_description
1 polymer ?
#
loop_
_entity_poly.entity_id
_entity_poly.type
_entity_poly.pdbx_seq_one_letter_code
_entity_poly.pdbx_strand_id
1 'polypeptide(L)' 'GERGAIVELDEGATPAPGQACVLYDGSRVLGGGFIRRPQA' A
#
# COMPACT_ATOMS: atom_id res chain seq x y z
N GLY A 1 -3.30 11.51 14.94
CA GLY A 1 -3.33 10.05 14.76
C GLY A 1 -3.26 9.77 13.28
N GLU A 2 -2.21 9.11 12.83
CA GLU A 2 -2.05 8.75 11.42
C GLU A 2 -3.02 7.62 11.05
N ARG A 3 -3.68 7.76 9.90
CA ARG A 3 -4.61 6.75 9.36
C ARG A 3 -3.92 5.98 8.25
N GLY A 4 -4.13 4.67 8.20
CA GLY A 4 -3.59 3.77 7.16
C GLY A 4 -4.68 2.89 6.55
N ALA A 5 -4.28 2.03 5.62
CA ALA A 5 -5.14 1.03 4.98
C ALA A 5 -4.43 -0.32 4.95
N ILE A 6 -5.21 -1.41 4.97
CA ILE A 6 -4.72 -2.76 4.67
C ILE A 6 -5.00 -3.02 3.19
N VAL A 7 -3.99 -3.50 2.47
CA VAL A 7 -4.07 -3.83 1.04
C VAL A 7 -3.78 -5.31 0.91
N GLU A 8 -4.76 -6.06 0.41
CA GLU A 8 -4.60 -7.46 0.03
C GLU A 8 -4.29 -7.52 -1.47
N LEU A 9 -3.37 -8.38 -1.85
CA LEU A 9 -2.98 -8.56 -3.24
C LEU A 9 -3.67 -9.82 -3.79
N ASP A 10 -4.27 -9.71 -4.97
CA ASP A 10 -4.85 -10.86 -5.67
C ASP A 10 -3.78 -11.88 -6.08
N GLU A 11 -2.58 -11.38 -6.41
CA GLU A 11 -1.41 -12.18 -6.73
C GLU A 11 -0.28 -11.96 -5.71
N GLY A 12 0.48 -13.01 -5.43
CA GLY A 12 1.58 -12.93 -4.47
C GLY A 12 2.70 -12.00 -4.92
N ALA A 13 3.14 -11.11 -4.02
CA ALA A 13 4.33 -10.27 -4.20
C ALA A 13 5.09 -10.11 -2.87
N THR A 14 6.30 -9.56 -2.94
CA THR A 14 7.16 -9.31 -1.76
C THR A 14 7.29 -7.81 -1.47
N PRO A 15 6.29 -7.18 -0.84
CA PRO A 15 6.38 -5.77 -0.43
C PRO A 15 7.33 -5.60 0.76
N ALA A 16 8.09 -4.50 0.77
CA ALA A 16 8.99 -4.13 1.86
C ALA A 16 8.60 -2.78 2.50
N PRO A 17 8.74 -2.64 3.83
CA PRO A 17 8.55 -1.37 4.51
C PRO A 17 9.41 -0.24 3.91
N GLY A 18 8.84 0.95 3.78
CA GLY A 18 9.49 2.11 3.18
C GLY A 18 9.36 2.21 1.66
N GLN A 19 8.92 1.15 0.97
CA GLN A 19 8.47 1.26 -0.41
C GLN A 19 7.13 2.01 -0.47
N ALA A 20 6.86 2.65 -1.61
CA ALA A 20 5.56 3.26 -1.88
C ALA A 20 4.55 2.20 -2.34
N CYS A 21 3.33 2.27 -1.82
CA CYS A 21 2.15 1.61 -2.34
C CYS A 21 1.26 2.69 -2.98
N VAL A 22 0.96 2.54 -4.27
CA VAL A 22 0.16 3.51 -5.04
C VAL A 22 -1.05 2.79 -5.61
N LEU A 23 -2.22 3.38 -5.41
CA LEU A 23 -3.49 2.84 -5.88
C LEU A 23 -3.92 3.57 -7.16
N TYR A 24 -4.36 2.79 -8.15
CA TYR A 24 -4.76 3.29 -9.45
C TYR A 24 -6.17 2.84 -9.82
N ASP A 25 -6.87 3.66 -10.61
CA ASP A 25 -8.07 3.30 -11.36
C ASP A 25 -7.77 3.51 -12.86
N GLY A 26 -7.49 2.41 -13.56
CA GLY A 26 -6.89 2.46 -14.89
C GLY A 26 -5.55 3.20 -14.87
N SER A 27 -5.45 4.34 -15.56
CA SER A 27 -4.26 5.20 -15.57
C SER A 27 -4.29 6.30 -14.50
N ARG A 28 -5.40 6.46 -13.78
CA ARG A 28 -5.57 7.53 -12.79
C ARG A 28 -4.98 7.11 -11.44
N VAL A 29 -4.14 7.96 -10.84
CA VAL A 29 -3.69 7.80 -9.45
C VAL A 29 -4.82 8.19 -8.50
N LEU A 30 -5.19 7.29 -7.60
CA LEU A 30 -6.17 7.55 -6.53
C LEU A 30 -5.49 8.03 -5.24
N GLY A 31 -4.25 7.63 -5.01
CA GLY A 31 -3.47 8.01 -3.85
C GLY A 31 -2.38 6.98 -3.56
N GLY A 32 -1.75 7.11 -2.40
CA GLY A 32 -0.72 6.18 -1.97
C GLY A 32 -0.17 6.50 -0.60
N GLY A 33 0.76 5.66 -0.17
CA GLY A 33 1.46 5.80 1.09
C GLY A 33 2.70 4.92 1.13
N PHE A 34 3.36 4.91 2.28
CA PHE A 34 4.49 4.02 2.51
C PHE A 34 4.03 2.74 3.16
N ILE A 35 4.53 1.62 2.66
CA ILE A 35 4.33 0.31 3.27
C ILE A 35 5.01 0.32 4.64
N ARG A 36 4.31 -0.21 5.63
CA ARG A 36 4.77 -0.29 7.02
C ARG A 36 4.72 -1.74 7.47
N ARG A 37 5.48 -2.04 8.52
CA ARG A 37 5.30 -3.31 9.22
C ARG A 37 3.91 -3.33 9.86
N PRO A 38 3.27 -4.51 9.96
CA PRO A 38 2.09 -4.65 10.79
C PRO A 38 2.40 -4.14 12.20
N GLN A 39 1.51 -3.32 12.75
CA GLN A 39 1.59 -3.00 14.17
C GLN A 39 1.17 -4.24 14.95
N ALA A 40 1.94 -4.59 15.98
CA ALA A 40 1.61 -5.70 16.89
C ALA A 40 0.37 -5.37 17.73
#